data_AF-A0A067F187-F1
#
_entry.id   AF-A0A067F187-F1
#
_cell.length_a   1.000
_cell.length_b   1.000
_cell.length_c   1.000
_cell.angle_alpha   90.00
_cell.angle_beta   90.00
_cell.angle_gamma   90.00
#
_symmetry.space_group_name_H-M   'P 1'
#
loop_
_entity.id
_entity.type
_entity.pdbx_description
1 polymer ?
#
loop_
_entity_poly.entity_id
_entity_poly.type
_entity_poly.pdbx_seq_one_letter_code
_entity_poly.pdbx_strand_id
1 'polypeptide(L)'
;GEDLESAFDSISAFSSRRDDQEAVFGSEEGLKDIREATQAYRDEAAQLQRQLRHLQCQFDMLTAHASTLMQGRRARVAATSTVNGHLSILDDGLSARNLQMNDVLGRIASTAQELAHYHSGDEDGIYLAYSDFHPYLLGDSSSMKELNQWFSKQLDSGPFRLVAEEGKSKCSWVSLGDESNILVRDLEKSHHQRVSELQRLRSVFGTSERQWVEAQVENAKQQAILMTLKSQVASDEAYIHLDFHSLKRKHVELVGELSNLHHKEEKLLSETIPDLCWELAQLQDTYILQGDYDLKVMRQELYISRQKAFINHLINQLARHQFLRLACHLEKRNMLAAYSLLKVIESELQGYLSATKSRVGRCLALIEAASDVQEQGAVDDRDTFLHGVRDLLSIHSNAQAGLSTYVSAPGIVQQISGLRADLTALQSDLENSLPGDRNRCINELCTLIQSLQQLLFASSTTAQPILTPRPLMKELDEMEKINAKLSVAVEEVTLEHCKKNEIIKHHSQEVGLQRRVFVDFFCNPERLRSQVRELTARVRALQVS
;
A
#
# COMPACT_ATOMS: atom_id res chain seq x y z
N GLY A 1 87.20 -53.00 -2.95
CA GLY A 1 88.07 -51.98 -3.55
C GLY A 1 89.47 -52.09 -3.01
N GLU A 2 89.61 -52.18 -1.69
CA GLU A 2 90.91 -52.18 -1.00
C GLU A 2 91.60 -53.55 -0.95
N ASP A 3 90.85 -54.67 -1.11
CA ASP A 3 91.43 -56.02 -1.01
C ASP A 3 92.27 -56.46 -2.23
N LEU A 4 92.10 -55.80 -3.38
CA LEU A 4 92.86 -56.12 -4.61
C LEU A 4 94.20 -55.37 -4.71
N GLU A 5 94.36 -54.24 -4.00
CA GLU A 5 95.63 -53.50 -3.96
C GLU A 5 96.66 -54.20 -3.05
N SER A 6 96.23 -54.83 -1.94
CA SER A 6 97.17 -55.56 -1.05
C SER A 6 97.77 -56.83 -1.68
N ALA A 7 97.07 -57.44 -2.64
CA ALA A 7 97.55 -58.62 -3.36
C ALA A 7 98.63 -58.27 -4.40
N PHE A 8 98.63 -57.05 -4.95
CA PHE A 8 99.63 -56.61 -5.93
C PHE A 8 100.96 -56.22 -5.26
N ASP A 9 100.90 -55.62 -4.07
CA ASP A 9 102.09 -55.27 -3.28
C ASP A 9 102.82 -56.51 -2.73
N SER A 10 102.08 -57.59 -2.45
CA SER A 10 102.66 -58.85 -1.98
C SER A 10 103.41 -59.62 -3.08
N ILE A 11 103.08 -59.40 -4.37
CA ILE A 11 103.72 -60.07 -5.51
C ILE A 11 104.96 -59.28 -6.00
N SER A 12 105.04 -57.97 -5.73
CA SER A 12 106.21 -57.14 -6.05
C SER A 12 107.40 -57.30 -5.10
N ALA A 13 107.23 -57.99 -3.96
CA ALA A 13 108.28 -58.19 -2.96
C ALA A 13 109.23 -59.38 -3.24
N PHE A 14 108.98 -60.17 -4.30
CA PHE A 14 109.76 -61.38 -4.62
C PHE A 14 110.67 -61.29 -5.86
N SER A 15 110.84 -60.12 -6.49
CA SER A 15 111.64 -60.01 -7.74
C SER A 15 113.13 -59.67 -7.57
N SER A 16 113.69 -59.64 -6.35
CA SER A 16 115.06 -59.15 -6.11
C SER A 16 116.09 -60.20 -5.66
N ARG A 17 115.86 -61.50 -5.87
CA ARG A 17 116.92 -62.52 -5.77
C ARG A 17 117.04 -63.33 -7.05
N ARG A 18 118.13 -63.08 -7.78
CA ARG A 18 118.67 -63.96 -8.82
C ARG A 18 119.41 -65.12 -8.16
N ASP A 19 119.08 -66.35 -8.52
CA ASP A 19 119.88 -67.21 -9.43
C ASP A 19 119.39 -68.67 -9.32
N ASP A 20 119.50 -69.35 -10.45
CA ASP A 20 119.33 -70.79 -10.70
C ASP A 20 117.96 -71.32 -11.19
N GLN A 21 118.06 -71.85 -12.42
CA GLN A 21 117.20 -72.78 -13.17
C GLN A 21 116.21 -72.19 -14.18
N GLU A 22 116.73 -72.07 -15.41
CA GLU A 22 116.02 -72.43 -16.64
C GLU A 22 115.17 -73.68 -16.44
N ALA A 23 113.84 -73.54 -16.52
CA ALA A 23 113.01 -74.27 -17.47
C ALA A 23 111.54 -73.91 -17.20
N VAL A 24 110.79 -73.74 -18.28
CA VAL A 24 109.32 -73.66 -18.33
C VAL A 24 108.74 -72.29 -17.94
N PHE A 25 108.57 -71.40 -18.91
CA PHE A 25 107.27 -70.93 -19.42
C PHE A 25 107.49 -69.81 -20.47
N GLY A 26 106.78 -69.92 -21.60
CA GLY A 26 107.02 -69.15 -22.82
C GLY A 26 106.33 -67.78 -22.92
N SER A 27 106.79 -67.01 -23.93
CA SER A 27 106.25 -65.78 -24.51
C SER A 27 106.06 -64.57 -23.58
N GLU A 28 107.04 -63.65 -23.60
CA GLU A 28 106.96 -62.30 -23.03
C GLU A 28 105.88 -61.39 -23.67
N GLU A 29 105.24 -61.81 -24.78
CA GLU A 29 104.19 -61.04 -25.46
C GLU A 29 102.85 -61.07 -24.70
N GLY A 30 102.46 -62.20 -24.08
CA GLY A 30 101.21 -62.30 -23.33
C GLY A 30 101.18 -61.46 -22.04
N LEU A 31 102.33 -61.23 -21.40
CA LEU A 31 102.43 -60.39 -20.19
C LEU A 31 102.33 -58.89 -20.50
N LYS A 32 102.72 -58.47 -21.72
CA LYS A 32 102.52 -57.09 -22.18
C LYS A 32 101.06 -56.82 -22.51
N ASP A 33 100.41 -57.72 -23.25
CA ASP A 33 98.99 -57.60 -23.60
C ASP A 33 98.09 -57.62 -22.36
N ILE A 34 98.39 -58.45 -21.35
CA ILE A 34 97.67 -58.46 -20.07
C ILE A 34 97.88 -57.15 -19.31
N ARG A 35 99.08 -56.56 -19.36
CA ARG A 35 99.41 -55.31 -18.67
C ARG A 35 98.76 -54.10 -19.36
N GLU A 36 98.71 -54.08 -20.68
CA GLU A 36 98.02 -53.04 -21.47
C GLU A 36 96.50 -53.15 -21.31
N ALA A 37 95.94 -54.37 -21.32
CA ALA A 37 94.52 -54.60 -21.06
C ALA A 37 94.13 -54.20 -19.62
N THR A 38 94.96 -54.51 -18.61
CA THR A 38 94.69 -54.07 -17.23
C THR A 38 94.84 -52.56 -17.06
N GLN A 39 95.73 -51.90 -17.80
CA GLN A 39 95.82 -50.44 -17.81
C GLN A 39 94.58 -49.82 -18.48
N ALA A 40 94.12 -50.36 -19.61
CA ALA A 40 92.89 -49.92 -20.29
C ALA A 40 91.65 -50.09 -19.41
N TYR A 41 91.51 -51.22 -18.71
CA TYR A 41 90.41 -51.43 -17.76
C TYR A 41 90.49 -50.51 -16.54
N ARG A 42 91.70 -50.14 -16.09
CA ARG A 42 91.87 -49.13 -15.02
C ARG A 42 91.49 -47.73 -15.47
N ASP A 43 91.85 -47.36 -16.70
CA ASP A 43 91.48 -46.07 -17.28
C ASP A 43 89.96 -45.99 -17.54
N GLU A 44 89.35 -47.07 -18.02
CA GLU A 44 87.90 -47.20 -18.18
C GLU A 44 87.17 -47.14 -16.82
N ALA A 45 87.69 -47.83 -15.80
CA ALA A 45 87.16 -47.76 -14.43
C ALA A 45 87.28 -46.34 -13.84
N ALA A 46 88.39 -45.64 -14.11
CA ALA A 46 88.56 -44.25 -13.69
C ALA A 46 87.61 -43.30 -14.44
N GLN A 47 87.32 -43.56 -15.71
CA GLN A 47 86.39 -42.78 -16.51
C GLN A 47 84.94 -43.01 -16.08
N LEU A 48 84.56 -44.25 -15.78
CA LEU A 48 83.26 -44.60 -15.18
C LEU A 48 83.11 -43.95 -13.79
N GLN A 49 84.15 -43.94 -12.95
CA GLN A 49 84.10 -43.22 -11.67
C GLN A 49 83.89 -41.71 -11.84
N ARG A 50 84.49 -41.07 -12.84
CA ARG A 50 84.25 -39.65 -13.13
C ARG A 50 82.81 -39.40 -13.58
N GLN A 51 82.26 -40.28 -14.43
CA GLN A 51 80.86 -40.19 -14.86
C GLN A 51 79.90 -40.38 -13.69
N LEU A 52 80.17 -41.32 -12.79
CA LEU A 52 79.36 -41.58 -11.60
C LEU A 52 79.36 -40.37 -10.64
N ARG A 53 80.52 -39.74 -10.41
CA ARG A 53 80.61 -38.50 -9.62
C ARG A 53 79.86 -37.35 -10.28
N HIS A 54 79.92 -37.23 -11.62
CA HIS A 54 79.18 -36.21 -12.34
C HIS A 54 77.67 -36.41 -12.20
N LEU A 55 77.19 -37.64 -12.34
CA LEU A 55 75.78 -38.01 -12.13
C LEU A 55 75.32 -37.79 -10.68
N GLN A 56 76.17 -38.10 -9.69
CA GLN A 56 75.89 -37.79 -8.29
C GLN A 56 75.77 -36.29 -8.03
N CYS A 57 76.71 -35.47 -8.53
CA CYS A 57 76.60 -34.02 -8.42
C CYS A 57 75.33 -33.47 -9.11
N GLN A 58 74.93 -34.01 -10.26
CA GLN A 58 73.67 -33.64 -10.92
C GLN A 58 72.45 -34.04 -10.08
N PHE A 59 72.46 -35.24 -9.50
CA PHE A 59 71.39 -35.71 -8.63
C PHE A 59 71.26 -34.87 -7.36
N ASP A 60 72.38 -34.51 -6.73
CA ASP A 60 72.44 -33.65 -5.54
C ASP A 60 71.92 -32.23 -5.84
N MET A 61 72.27 -31.68 -7.01
CA MET A 61 71.73 -30.40 -7.48
C MET A 61 70.22 -30.47 -7.71
N LEU A 62 69.72 -31.55 -8.32
CA LEU A 62 68.29 -31.79 -8.53
C LEU A 62 67.53 -31.98 -7.21
N THR A 63 68.09 -32.71 -6.24
CA THR A 63 67.49 -32.88 -4.91
C THR A 63 67.49 -31.58 -4.11
N ALA A 64 68.55 -30.77 -4.21
CA ALA A 64 68.57 -29.43 -3.63
C ALA A 64 67.47 -28.54 -4.24
N HIS A 65 67.30 -28.53 -5.57
CA HIS A 65 66.22 -27.79 -6.24
C HIS A 65 64.82 -28.31 -5.88
N ALA A 66 64.66 -29.63 -5.74
CA ALA A 66 63.39 -30.22 -5.29
C ALA A 66 63.07 -29.81 -3.85
N SER A 67 64.09 -29.76 -2.97
CA SER A 67 63.91 -29.35 -1.58
C SER A 67 63.53 -27.87 -1.45
N THR A 68 64.14 -26.98 -2.22
CA THR A 68 63.80 -25.53 -2.22
C THR A 68 62.41 -25.30 -2.80
N LEU A 69 62.01 -26.04 -3.84
CA LEU A 69 60.66 -26.00 -4.39
C LEU A 69 59.63 -26.47 -3.35
N MET A 70 59.91 -27.56 -2.64
CA MET A 70 59.02 -28.09 -1.59
C MET A 70 58.93 -27.14 -0.38
N GLN A 71 60.04 -26.52 0.02
CA GLN A 71 60.07 -25.49 1.06
C GLN A 71 59.26 -24.26 0.64
N GLY A 72 59.46 -23.78 -0.59
CA GLY A 72 58.69 -22.67 -1.16
C GLY A 72 57.19 -22.98 -1.25
N ARG A 73 56.82 -24.22 -1.61
CA ARG A 73 55.42 -24.68 -1.59
C ARG A 73 54.85 -24.66 -0.17
N ARG A 74 55.57 -25.18 0.83
CA ARG A 74 55.12 -25.17 2.23
C ARG A 74 54.97 -23.75 2.77
N ALA A 75 55.90 -22.85 2.47
CA ALA A 75 55.82 -21.45 2.87
C ALA A 75 54.60 -20.73 2.25
N ARG A 76 54.33 -20.96 0.95
CA ARG A 76 53.12 -20.42 0.28
C ARG A 76 51.83 -20.97 0.90
N VAL A 77 51.78 -22.27 1.21
CA VAL A 77 50.62 -22.92 1.85
C VAL A 77 50.42 -22.38 3.28
N ALA A 78 51.49 -22.19 4.04
CA ALA A 78 51.41 -21.59 5.37
C ALA A 78 50.90 -20.14 5.30
N ALA A 79 51.43 -19.32 4.39
CA ALA A 79 50.98 -17.94 4.20
C ALA A 79 49.50 -17.86 3.75
N THR A 80 49.07 -18.74 2.83
CA THR A 80 47.65 -18.82 2.44
C THR A 80 46.77 -19.28 3.59
N SER A 81 47.21 -20.24 4.41
CA SER A 81 46.44 -20.68 5.58
C SER A 81 46.25 -19.57 6.62
N THR A 82 47.28 -18.74 6.86
CA THR A 82 47.17 -17.59 7.77
C THR A 82 46.23 -16.52 7.22
N VAL A 83 46.32 -16.22 5.92
CA VAL A 83 45.42 -15.26 5.27
C VAL A 83 43.97 -15.77 5.30
N ASN A 84 43.75 -17.05 5.00
CA ASN A 84 42.43 -17.67 5.07
C ASN A 84 41.85 -17.65 6.49
N GLY A 85 42.68 -17.87 7.52
CA GLY A 85 42.27 -17.74 8.91
C GLY A 85 41.80 -16.32 9.25
N HIS A 86 42.56 -15.29 8.83
CA HIS A 86 42.14 -13.90 9.00
C HIS A 86 40.86 -13.55 8.23
N LEU A 87 40.71 -14.07 7.01
CA LEU A 87 39.52 -13.88 6.18
C LEU A 87 38.28 -14.48 6.84
N SER A 88 38.39 -15.68 7.40
CA SER A 88 37.29 -16.34 8.13
C SER A 88 36.85 -15.54 9.34
N ILE A 89 37.79 -15.06 10.17
CA ILE A 89 37.47 -14.24 11.36
C ILE A 89 36.75 -12.95 10.95
N LEU A 90 37.19 -12.33 9.84
CA LEU A 90 36.58 -11.10 9.35
C LEU A 90 35.18 -11.35 8.78
N ASP A 91 34.97 -12.47 8.08
CA ASP A 91 33.67 -12.90 7.56
C ASP A 91 32.68 -13.24 8.69
N ASP A 92 33.13 -13.94 9.73
CA ASP A 92 32.36 -14.21 10.94
C ASP A 92 31.96 -12.90 11.66
N GLY A 93 32.88 -11.93 11.72
CA GLY A 93 32.60 -10.61 12.30
C GLY A 93 31.60 -9.80 11.47
N LEU A 94 31.69 -9.83 10.14
CA LEU A 94 30.77 -9.14 9.24
C LEU A 94 29.38 -9.78 9.25
N SER A 95 29.31 -11.11 9.26
CA SER A 95 28.05 -11.86 9.32
C SER A 95 27.32 -11.63 10.63
N ALA A 96 28.01 -11.66 11.78
CA ALA A 96 27.44 -11.33 13.08
C ALA A 96 26.88 -9.90 13.12
N ARG A 97 27.60 -8.92 12.57
CA ARG A 97 27.15 -7.53 12.49
C ARG A 97 25.95 -7.35 11.55
N ASN A 98 25.92 -8.08 10.43
CA ASN A 98 24.77 -8.08 9.53
C ASN A 98 23.53 -8.67 10.19
N LEU A 99 23.68 -9.73 11.00
CA LEU A 99 22.57 -10.30 11.76
C LEU A 99 21.97 -9.27 12.73
N GLN A 100 22.81 -8.59 13.50
CA GLN A 100 22.37 -7.52 14.41
C GLN A 100 21.67 -6.37 13.67
N MET A 101 22.18 -5.97 12.50
CA MET A 101 21.55 -4.93 11.69
C MET A 101 20.17 -5.38 11.19
N ASN A 102 20.05 -6.61 10.72
CA ASN A 102 18.78 -7.18 10.28
C ASN A 102 17.76 -7.24 11.42
N ASP A 103 18.17 -7.59 12.64
CA ASP A 103 17.31 -7.58 13.81
C ASP A 103 16.81 -6.16 14.15
N VAL A 104 17.68 -5.15 14.04
CA VAL A 104 17.29 -3.74 14.25
C VAL A 104 16.30 -3.28 13.17
N LEU A 105 16.58 -3.57 11.90
CA LEU A 105 15.68 -3.24 10.79
C LEU A 105 14.34 -3.96 10.90
N GLY A 106 14.33 -5.22 11.34
CA GLY A 106 13.12 -5.98 11.61
C GLY A 106 12.24 -5.34 12.70
N ARG A 107 12.84 -4.86 13.80
CA ARG A 107 12.12 -4.11 14.83
C ARG A 107 11.60 -2.76 14.34
N ILE A 108 12.36 -2.05 13.53
CA ILE A 108 11.89 -0.80 12.90
C ILE A 108 10.71 -1.09 11.97
N ALA A 109 10.76 -2.16 11.18
CA ALA A 109 9.67 -2.55 10.31
C ALA A 109 8.41 -2.93 11.09
N SER A 110 8.53 -3.73 12.16
CA SER A 110 7.37 -4.12 12.98
C SER A 110 6.71 -2.93 13.66
N THR A 111 7.51 -2.04 14.27
CA THR A 111 7.01 -0.82 14.91
C THR A 111 6.38 0.16 13.90
N ALA A 112 6.94 0.28 12.69
CA ALA A 112 6.33 1.07 11.63
C ALA A 112 5.01 0.46 11.14
N GLN A 113 4.90 -0.86 11.12
CA GLN A 113 3.67 -1.57 10.73
C GLN A 113 2.57 -1.45 11.79
N GLU A 114 2.93 -1.52 13.07
CA GLU A 114 2.03 -1.22 14.20
C GLU A 114 1.55 0.23 14.14
N LEU A 115 2.46 1.18 13.90
CA LEU A 115 2.10 2.59 13.74
C LEU A 115 1.16 2.79 12.54
N ALA A 116 1.44 2.16 11.40
CA ALA A 116 0.58 2.22 10.22
C ALA A 116 -0.81 1.63 10.49
N HIS A 117 -0.90 0.55 11.27
CA HIS A 117 -2.17 -0.04 11.70
C HIS A 117 -2.96 0.94 12.58
N TYR A 118 -2.32 1.62 13.54
CA TYR A 118 -2.97 2.65 14.35
C TYR A 118 -3.43 3.88 13.55
N HIS A 119 -2.88 4.10 12.36
CA HIS A 119 -3.29 5.15 11.43
C HIS A 119 -4.20 4.67 10.29
N SER A 120 -4.56 3.37 10.22
CA SER A 120 -5.46 2.86 9.18
C SER A 120 -6.92 3.27 9.41
N GLY A 121 -7.27 3.63 10.66
CA GLY A 121 -8.62 4.04 11.04
C GLY A 121 -9.60 2.87 11.21
N ASP A 122 -9.12 1.62 11.19
CA ASP A 122 -9.95 0.42 11.37
C ASP A 122 -10.29 0.14 12.84
N GLU A 123 -9.49 0.66 13.78
CA GLU A 123 -9.69 0.53 15.22
C GLU A 123 -10.25 1.84 15.80
N ASP A 124 -11.42 1.74 16.43
CA ASP A 124 -12.03 2.85 17.15
C ASP A 124 -11.20 3.18 18.41
N GLY A 125 -10.64 4.40 18.48
CA GLY A 125 -10.32 5.02 19.78
C GLY A 125 -8.86 5.35 20.10
N ILE A 126 -7.94 5.39 19.12
CA ILE A 126 -6.54 5.75 19.42
C ILE A 126 -6.30 7.26 19.35
N TYR A 127 -6.93 7.92 18.38
CA TYR A 127 -6.72 9.34 18.10
C TYR A 127 -8.07 10.07 17.99
N LEU A 128 -8.15 11.22 18.62
CA LEU A 128 -9.31 12.12 18.54
C LEU A 128 -9.53 12.58 17.09
N ALA A 129 -8.47 12.65 16.26
CA ALA A 129 -8.57 13.01 14.86
C ALA A 129 -9.39 12.03 14.01
N TYR A 130 -9.46 10.75 14.38
CA TYR A 130 -10.24 9.72 13.68
C TYR A 130 -11.60 9.45 14.35
N SER A 131 -11.89 10.09 15.48
CA SER A 131 -13.14 9.91 16.22
C SER A 131 -14.28 10.74 15.60
N ASP A 132 -15.50 10.19 15.61
CA ASP A 132 -16.69 10.95 15.22
C ASP A 132 -17.15 11.90 16.35
N PHE A 133 -17.12 13.21 16.07
CA PHE A 133 -17.61 14.24 17.00
C PHE A 133 -19.11 14.52 16.88
N HIS A 134 -19.83 13.87 15.95
CA HIS A 134 -21.26 14.07 15.77
C HIS A 134 -22.07 13.82 17.07
N PRO A 135 -21.81 12.75 17.86
CA PRO A 135 -22.52 12.53 19.12
C PRO A 135 -22.27 13.64 20.16
N TYR A 136 -21.04 14.15 20.23
CA TYR A 136 -20.69 15.27 21.10
C TYR A 136 -21.44 16.55 20.70
N LEU A 137 -21.47 16.88 19.41
CA LEU A 137 -22.17 18.05 18.89
C LEU A 137 -23.69 17.95 19.11
N LEU A 138 -24.28 16.76 18.93
CA LEU A 138 -25.68 16.51 19.22
C LEU A 138 -25.98 16.70 20.72
N GLY A 139 -25.15 16.16 21.60
CA GLY A 139 -25.27 16.33 23.05
C GLY A 139 -25.12 17.78 23.51
N ASP A 140 -24.15 18.52 22.95
CA ASP A 140 -23.91 19.93 23.26
C ASP A 140 -25.07 20.82 22.77
N SER A 141 -25.58 20.56 21.57
CA SER A 141 -26.74 21.28 21.03
C SER A 141 -28.02 21.03 21.84
N SER A 142 -28.20 19.81 22.36
CA SER A 142 -29.34 19.44 23.21
C SER A 142 -29.22 20.09 24.59
N SER A 143 -28.02 20.05 25.19
CA SER A 143 -27.71 20.73 26.45
C SER A 143 -27.94 22.23 26.36
N MET A 144 -27.53 22.85 25.25
CA MET A 144 -27.74 24.29 24.99
C MET A 144 -29.23 24.63 24.88
N LYS A 145 -30.03 23.78 24.22
CA LYS A 145 -31.49 23.96 24.13
C LYS A 145 -32.16 23.88 25.50
N GLU A 146 -31.79 22.89 26.32
CA GLU A 146 -32.31 22.74 27.68
C GLU A 146 -31.91 23.91 28.57
N LEU A 147 -30.67 24.38 28.46
CA LEU A 147 -30.16 25.53 29.21
C LEU A 147 -30.88 26.82 28.83
N ASN A 148 -31.16 27.04 27.54
CA ASN A 148 -31.98 28.16 27.07
C ASN A 148 -33.44 28.06 27.55
N GLN A 149 -34.03 26.86 27.54
CA GLN A 149 -35.38 26.67 28.09
C GLN A 149 -35.42 26.91 29.61
N TRP A 150 -34.39 26.48 30.33
CA TRP A 150 -34.25 26.74 31.76
C TRP A 150 -34.09 28.23 32.04
N PHE A 151 -33.26 28.93 31.26
CA PHE A 151 -33.09 30.38 31.34
C PHE A 151 -34.43 31.10 31.17
N SER A 152 -35.19 30.77 30.12
CA SER A 152 -36.49 31.39 29.89
C SER A 152 -37.52 31.07 30.98
N LYS A 153 -37.49 29.87 31.56
CA LYS A 153 -38.40 29.52 32.66
C LYS A 153 -38.05 30.25 33.97
N GLN A 154 -36.77 30.42 34.27
CA GLN A 154 -36.29 30.81 35.60
C GLN A 154 -35.83 32.27 35.71
N LEU A 155 -35.51 32.93 34.59
CA LEU A 155 -34.89 34.27 34.59
C LEU A 155 -35.66 35.32 33.74
N ASP A 156 -36.49 34.93 32.76
CA ASP A 156 -37.32 35.88 31.98
C ASP A 156 -38.42 36.52 32.84
N SER A 157 -38.85 35.84 33.90
CA SER A 157 -39.62 36.47 34.96
C SER A 157 -38.64 37.22 35.87
N GLY A 158 -38.54 38.54 35.70
CA GLY A 158 -37.62 39.35 36.50
C GLY A 158 -37.77 39.17 38.02
N PRO A 159 -36.84 39.72 38.83
CA PRO A 159 -36.75 39.51 40.28
C PRO A 159 -38.05 39.76 41.06
N PHE A 160 -38.92 40.62 40.52
CA PHE A 160 -40.18 41.02 41.13
C PHE A 160 -41.33 40.03 40.94
N ARG A 161 -41.31 39.18 39.90
CA ARG A 161 -42.43 38.26 39.57
C ARG A 161 -42.20 36.85 40.12
N LEU A 162 -40.95 36.40 40.20
CA LEU A 162 -40.56 35.07 40.70
C LEU A 162 -40.98 34.79 42.15
N VAL A 163 -41.07 35.80 43.00
CA VAL A 163 -41.29 35.64 44.45
C VAL A 163 -42.71 36.04 44.89
N ALA A 164 -43.56 36.56 44.00
CA ALA A 164 -44.98 36.70 44.31
C ALA A 164 -45.66 35.31 44.49
N GLU A 165 -45.14 34.29 43.80
CA GLU A 165 -45.63 32.91 43.83
C GLU A 165 -44.85 32.04 44.85
N GLU A 166 -43.52 32.14 44.95
CA GLU A 166 -42.70 31.35 45.90
C GLU A 166 -42.40 32.05 47.25
N GLY A 167 -42.54 33.37 47.34
CA GLY A 167 -42.37 34.11 48.60
C GLY A 167 -43.44 33.79 49.65
N LYS A 168 -44.60 33.29 49.20
CA LYS A 168 -45.65 32.77 50.10
C LYS A 168 -45.26 31.43 50.73
N SER A 169 -44.39 30.64 50.11
CA SER A 169 -44.00 29.30 50.59
C SER A 169 -42.69 29.28 51.38
N LYS A 170 -41.79 30.26 51.19
CA LYS A 170 -40.50 30.32 51.92
C LYS A 170 -40.39 31.40 52.99
N CYS A 171 -41.30 32.37 53.07
CA CYS A 171 -41.33 33.34 54.17
C CYS A 171 -42.24 32.88 55.31
N SER A 172 -42.01 31.66 55.82
CA SER A 172 -42.39 31.34 57.19
C SER A 172 -41.15 31.55 58.06
N TRP A 173 -41.21 32.54 58.94
CA TRP A 173 -40.24 32.71 60.00
C TRP A 173 -40.00 31.35 60.70
N VAL A 174 -38.73 30.98 60.82
CA VAL A 174 -38.20 29.79 61.50
C VAL A 174 -38.45 28.44 60.80
N SER A 175 -37.53 28.06 59.90
CA SER A 175 -37.23 26.66 59.61
C SER A 175 -35.94 26.26 60.33
N LEU A 176 -36.07 25.89 61.61
CA LEU A 176 -35.15 24.95 62.25
C LEU A 176 -35.73 23.55 61.98
N GLY A 177 -35.07 22.77 61.12
CA GLY A 177 -35.47 21.39 60.86
C GLY A 177 -34.97 20.85 59.53
N ASP A 178 -33.76 20.26 59.59
CA ASP A 178 -33.20 19.20 58.76
C ASP A 178 -33.44 19.18 57.24
N GLU A 179 -32.32 19.41 56.54
CA GLU A 179 -32.08 18.88 55.20
C GLU A 179 -31.90 17.36 55.22
N SER A 180 -33.00 16.63 55.43
CA SER A 180 -33.13 15.25 54.95
C SER A 180 -34.58 14.83 55.07
N ASN A 181 -35.33 14.96 53.99
CA ASN A 181 -36.17 13.87 53.46
C ASN A 181 -36.96 14.36 52.25
N ILE A 182 -36.45 13.97 51.09
CA ILE A 182 -37.22 13.78 49.87
C ILE A 182 -38.30 12.75 50.21
N LEU A 183 -39.57 13.15 50.31
CA LEU A 183 -40.72 12.34 49.90
C LEU A 183 -41.97 13.24 49.75
N VAL A 184 -42.25 13.45 48.47
CA VAL A 184 -43.34 14.16 47.81
C VAL A 184 -44.72 13.68 48.28
N ARG A 185 -45.63 14.65 48.57
CA ARG A 185 -47.11 14.64 48.39
C ARG A 185 -48.00 14.90 49.62
N ASP A 186 -47.56 14.65 50.86
CA ASP A 186 -48.42 14.86 52.05
C ASP A 186 -48.21 16.20 52.79
N LEU A 187 -47.16 16.95 52.43
CA LEU A 187 -46.81 18.20 53.12
C LEU A 187 -47.79 19.35 52.81
N GLU A 188 -48.37 19.42 51.61
CA GLU A 188 -49.27 20.51 51.19
C GLU A 188 -50.54 20.59 52.05
N LYS A 189 -51.14 19.44 52.41
CA LYS A 189 -52.31 19.38 53.29
C LYS A 189 -51.97 19.80 54.72
N SER A 190 -50.81 19.38 55.24
CA SER A 190 -50.34 19.76 56.58
C SER A 190 -49.98 21.26 56.66
N HIS A 191 -49.40 21.81 55.59
CA HIS A 191 -49.09 23.24 55.49
C HIS A 191 -50.36 24.08 55.41
N HIS A 192 -51.36 23.68 54.62
CA HIS A 192 -52.64 24.39 54.57
C HIS A 192 -53.38 24.39 55.91
N GLN A 193 -53.34 23.27 56.65
CA GLN A 193 -53.93 23.19 57.99
C GLN A 193 -53.21 24.11 59.00
N ARG A 194 -51.87 24.13 59.00
CA ARG A 194 -51.10 25.03 59.88
C ARG A 194 -51.29 26.50 59.56
N VAL A 195 -51.36 26.86 58.27
CA VAL A 195 -51.64 28.25 57.85
C VAL A 195 -53.04 28.67 58.27
N SER A 196 -54.03 27.78 58.17
CA SER A 196 -55.41 28.04 58.60
C SER A 196 -55.50 28.19 60.12
N GLU A 197 -54.78 27.38 60.89
CA GLU A 197 -54.69 27.49 62.35
C GLU A 197 -53.98 28.79 62.78
N LEU A 198 -52.90 29.19 62.12
CA LEU A 198 -52.23 30.46 62.43
C LEU A 198 -53.12 31.66 62.09
N GLN A 199 -53.90 31.58 61.01
CA GLN A 199 -54.86 32.61 60.65
C GLN A 199 -56.02 32.68 61.65
N ARG A 200 -56.47 31.52 62.17
CA ARG A 200 -57.44 31.44 63.28
C ARG A 200 -56.86 32.02 64.57
N LEU A 201 -55.63 31.68 64.93
CA LEU A 201 -54.98 32.21 66.13
C LEU A 201 -54.77 33.72 66.02
N ARG A 202 -54.41 34.25 64.84
CA ARG A 202 -54.25 35.70 64.63
C ARG A 202 -55.57 36.45 64.73
N SER A 203 -56.69 35.87 64.27
CA SER A 203 -58.01 36.51 64.42
C SER A 203 -58.55 36.41 65.85
N VAL A 204 -58.21 35.34 66.57
CA VAL A 204 -58.61 35.14 67.97
C VAL A 204 -57.72 35.93 68.94
N PHE A 205 -56.45 36.15 68.63
CA PHE A 205 -55.51 36.80 69.54
C PHE A 205 -55.97 38.20 69.93
N GLY A 206 -56.28 39.06 68.95
CA GLY A 206 -56.72 40.43 69.25
C GLY A 206 -58.05 40.51 70.01
N THR A 207 -58.97 39.57 69.80
CA THR A 207 -60.23 39.53 70.55
C THR A 207 -60.04 38.96 71.95
N SER A 208 -59.22 37.91 72.11
CA SER A 208 -58.92 37.30 73.39
C SER A 208 -58.08 38.21 74.30
N GLU A 209 -57.13 38.96 73.75
CA GLU A 209 -56.32 39.91 74.49
C GLU A 209 -57.18 41.09 74.98
N ARG A 210 -58.05 41.63 74.11
CA ARG A 210 -59.04 42.65 74.52
C ARG A 210 -59.95 42.14 75.64
N GLN A 211 -60.52 40.93 75.48
CA GLN A 211 -61.39 40.33 76.50
C GLN A 211 -60.65 40.10 77.82
N TRP A 212 -59.37 39.72 77.76
CA TRP A 212 -58.55 39.55 78.96
C TRP A 212 -58.31 40.88 79.68
N VAL A 213 -57.98 41.94 78.93
CA VAL A 213 -57.83 43.30 79.49
C VAL A 213 -59.14 43.80 80.10
N GLU A 214 -60.27 43.66 79.38
CA GLU A 214 -61.60 44.05 79.88
C GLU A 214 -61.96 43.28 81.17
N ALA A 215 -61.69 41.98 81.22
CA ALA A 215 -61.91 41.16 82.41
C ALA A 215 -61.02 41.59 83.58
N GLN A 216 -59.76 41.97 83.31
CA GLN A 216 -58.85 42.45 84.34
C GLN A 216 -59.28 43.82 84.89
N VAL A 217 -59.76 44.72 84.03
CA VAL A 217 -60.32 46.02 84.42
C VAL A 217 -61.58 45.83 85.27
N GLU A 218 -62.52 44.97 84.85
CA GLU A 218 -63.74 44.73 85.63
C GLU A 218 -63.44 44.04 86.97
N ASN A 219 -62.47 43.12 87.02
CA ASN A 219 -62.00 42.53 88.28
C ASN A 219 -61.39 43.59 89.22
N ALA A 220 -60.52 44.46 88.71
CA ALA A 220 -59.95 45.56 89.52
C ALA A 220 -61.04 46.50 90.06
N LYS A 221 -62.05 46.81 89.24
CA LYS A 221 -63.22 47.60 89.65
C LYS A 221 -64.04 46.88 90.73
N GLN A 222 -64.30 45.58 90.57
CA GLN A 222 -65.00 44.77 91.57
C GLN A 222 -64.21 44.69 92.89
N GLN A 223 -62.88 44.54 92.83
CA GLN A 223 -62.01 44.56 94.01
C GLN A 223 -62.05 45.91 94.72
N ALA A 224 -62.03 47.03 93.98
CA ALA A 224 -62.16 48.36 94.56
C ALA A 224 -63.52 48.54 95.26
N ILE A 225 -64.62 48.09 94.64
CA ILE A 225 -65.95 48.10 95.25
C ILE A 225 -66.00 47.22 96.51
N LEU A 226 -65.40 46.04 96.48
CA LEU A 226 -65.32 45.19 97.67
C LEU A 226 -64.49 45.82 98.79
N MET A 227 -63.42 46.53 98.45
CA MET A 227 -62.62 47.26 99.44
C MET A 227 -63.41 48.44 100.03
N THR A 228 -64.12 49.23 99.22
CA THR A 228 -64.95 50.33 99.73
C THR A 228 -66.09 49.80 100.59
N LEU A 229 -66.79 48.74 100.18
CA LEU A 229 -67.83 48.09 100.98
C LEU A 229 -67.28 47.51 102.29
N LYS A 230 -66.11 46.87 102.27
CA LYS A 230 -65.45 46.40 103.51
C LYS A 230 -65.09 47.55 104.44
N SER A 231 -64.58 48.66 103.91
CA SER A 231 -64.29 49.86 104.71
C SER A 231 -65.57 50.49 105.27
N GLN A 232 -66.68 50.42 104.53
CA GLN A 232 -67.96 50.94 104.95
C GLN A 232 -68.62 50.06 106.01
N VAL A 233 -68.57 48.73 105.87
CA VAL A 233 -68.99 47.77 106.90
C VAL A 233 -68.14 47.93 108.17
N ALA A 234 -66.82 48.08 108.05
CA ALA A 234 -65.95 48.36 109.19
C ALA A 234 -66.29 49.72 109.86
N SER A 235 -66.79 50.70 109.08
CA SER A 235 -67.26 51.98 109.61
C SER A 235 -68.66 51.90 110.22
N ASP A 236 -69.52 51.01 109.73
CA ASP A 236 -70.88 50.76 110.23
C ASP A 236 -70.87 49.86 111.48
N GLU A 237 -69.87 48.97 111.63
CA GLU A 237 -69.62 48.24 112.90
C GLU A 237 -69.15 49.18 114.03
N ALA A 238 -68.59 50.34 113.68
CA ALA A 238 -68.14 51.37 114.63
C ALA A 238 -69.24 52.40 114.99
N TYR A 239 -70.53 52.08 114.80
CA TYR A 239 -71.65 53.01 114.98
C TYR A 239 -71.88 53.40 116.45
N ILE A 240 -71.17 54.44 116.90
CA ILE A 240 -71.59 55.33 117.98
C ILE A 240 -71.67 56.73 117.35
N HIS A 241 -72.87 57.32 117.39
CA HIS A 241 -73.28 58.64 116.88
C HIS A 241 -72.15 59.55 116.36
N LEU A 242 -72.03 59.71 115.04
CA LEU A 242 -71.16 60.74 114.45
C LEU A 242 -71.86 62.11 114.51
N ASP A 243 -71.23 63.07 115.18
CA ASP A 243 -71.59 64.49 115.12
C ASP A 243 -71.46 65.06 113.69
N PHE A 244 -72.28 66.07 113.37
CA PHE A 244 -72.30 66.76 112.07
C PHE A 244 -70.90 67.23 111.59
N HIS A 245 -70.04 67.64 112.52
CA HIS A 245 -68.65 68.02 112.21
C HIS A 245 -67.79 66.86 111.73
N SER A 246 -67.99 65.65 112.25
CA SER A 246 -67.28 64.44 111.81
C SER A 246 -67.73 64.01 110.41
N LEU A 247 -69.02 64.17 110.10
CA LEU A 247 -69.56 63.93 108.77
C LEU A 247 -69.00 64.93 107.74
N LYS A 248 -68.91 66.22 108.11
CA LYS A 248 -68.34 67.26 107.26
C LYS A 248 -66.86 67.04 106.99
N ARG A 249 -66.10 66.54 107.97
CA ARG A 249 -64.68 66.18 107.79
C ARG A 249 -64.50 65.02 106.82
N LYS A 250 -65.26 63.93 106.99
CA LYS A 250 -65.28 62.80 106.04
C LYS A 250 -65.70 63.21 104.63
N HIS A 251 -66.66 64.12 104.50
CA HIS A 251 -67.07 64.63 103.19
C HIS A 251 -65.93 65.39 102.50
N VAL A 252 -65.17 66.22 103.23
CA VAL A 252 -64.00 66.93 102.68
C VAL A 252 -62.88 65.95 102.32
N GLU A 253 -62.64 64.92 103.12
CA GLU A 253 -61.66 63.85 102.81
C GLU A 253 -62.06 63.09 101.53
N LEU A 254 -63.31 62.66 101.40
CA LEU A 254 -63.83 62.00 100.19
C LEU A 254 -63.76 62.89 98.95
N VAL A 255 -64.06 64.19 99.09
CA VAL A 255 -63.92 65.15 97.98
C VAL A 255 -62.45 65.33 97.57
N GLY A 256 -61.52 65.29 98.54
CA GLY A 256 -60.07 65.29 98.28
C GLY A 256 -59.57 64.00 97.62
N GLU A 257 -60.11 62.84 98.02
CA GLU A 257 -59.80 61.57 97.37
C GLU A 257 -60.36 61.48 95.95
N LEU A 258 -61.58 61.98 95.73
CA LEU A 258 -62.20 62.05 94.41
C LEU A 258 -61.42 62.98 93.46
N SER A 259 -60.96 64.14 93.93
CA SER A 259 -60.15 65.04 93.09
C SER A 259 -58.77 64.45 92.78
N ASN A 260 -58.15 63.75 93.75
CA ASN A 260 -56.90 63.03 93.52
C ASN A 260 -57.06 61.87 92.53
N LEU A 261 -58.19 61.14 92.58
CA LEU A 261 -58.50 60.08 91.61
C LEU A 261 -58.77 60.65 90.22
N HIS A 262 -59.53 61.74 90.12
CA HIS A 262 -59.80 62.40 88.85
C HIS A 262 -58.51 62.94 88.21
N HIS A 263 -57.61 63.51 89.00
CA HIS A 263 -56.30 63.96 88.51
C HIS A 263 -55.41 62.80 88.04
N LYS A 264 -55.49 61.62 88.69
CA LYS A 264 -54.80 60.40 88.23
C LYS A 264 -55.39 59.86 86.95
N GLU A 265 -56.70 59.85 86.82
CA GLU A 265 -57.41 59.46 85.59
C GLU A 265 -57.03 60.38 84.43
N GLU A 266 -57.06 61.69 84.65
CA GLU A 266 -56.69 62.69 83.64
C GLU A 266 -55.23 62.53 83.21
N LYS A 267 -54.30 62.30 84.14
CA LYS A 267 -52.89 61.99 83.81
C LYS A 267 -52.73 60.69 83.01
N LEU A 268 -53.49 59.65 83.37
CA LEU A 268 -53.42 58.38 82.64
C LEU A 268 -53.91 58.55 81.19
N LEU A 269 -55.02 59.27 81.01
CA LEU A 269 -55.64 59.51 79.70
C LEU A 269 -54.85 60.49 78.83
N SER A 270 -54.26 61.53 79.40
CA SER A 270 -53.60 62.61 78.64
C SER A 270 -52.12 62.35 78.34
N GLU A 271 -51.39 61.68 79.25
CA GLU A 271 -49.94 61.48 79.12
C GLU A 271 -49.62 60.00 78.89
N THR A 272 -49.97 59.12 79.83
CA THR A 272 -49.40 57.76 79.80
C THR A 272 -49.92 56.87 78.67
N ILE A 273 -51.22 56.96 78.33
CA ILE A 273 -51.78 56.14 77.24
C ILE A 273 -51.28 56.64 75.88
N PRO A 274 -51.31 57.94 75.57
CA PRO A 274 -50.73 58.45 74.33
C PRO A 274 -49.24 58.12 74.16
N ASP A 275 -48.44 58.25 75.22
CA ASP A 275 -47.00 57.94 75.18
C ASP A 275 -46.76 56.45 74.88
N LEU A 276 -47.49 55.54 75.56
CA LEU A 276 -47.40 54.11 75.29
C LEU A 276 -47.90 53.73 73.89
N CYS A 277 -48.94 54.38 73.39
CA CYS A 277 -49.40 54.20 72.01
C CYS A 277 -48.37 54.69 70.98
N TRP A 278 -47.65 55.77 71.28
CA TRP A 278 -46.58 56.29 70.45
C TRP A 278 -45.37 55.36 70.43
N GLU A 279 -44.95 54.84 71.59
CA GLU A 279 -43.89 53.83 71.68
C GLU A 279 -44.25 52.54 70.93
N LEU A 280 -45.49 52.06 71.06
CA LEU A 280 -45.98 50.89 70.32
C LEU A 280 -46.02 51.13 68.80
N ALA A 281 -46.43 52.32 68.34
CA ALA A 281 -46.45 52.66 66.92
C ALA A 281 -45.02 52.73 66.33
N GLN A 282 -44.07 53.34 67.05
CA GLN A 282 -42.67 53.39 66.64
C GLN A 282 -42.05 51.99 66.52
N LEU A 283 -42.37 51.09 67.45
CA LEU A 283 -41.90 49.71 67.40
C LEU A 283 -42.52 48.95 66.22
N GLN A 284 -43.80 49.11 65.92
CA GLN A 284 -44.44 48.44 64.78
C GLN A 284 -43.86 48.86 63.42
N ASP A 285 -43.58 50.15 63.22
CA ASP A 285 -43.04 50.65 61.95
C ASP A 285 -41.63 50.10 61.66
N THR A 286 -40.80 49.89 62.69
CA THR A 286 -39.43 49.36 62.51
C THR A 286 -39.41 47.89 62.08
N TYR A 287 -40.24 47.04 62.69
CA TYR A 287 -40.27 45.61 62.35
C TYR A 287 -40.93 45.33 60.99
N ILE A 288 -41.95 46.11 60.60
CA ILE A 288 -42.60 45.97 59.30
C ILE A 288 -41.64 46.38 58.18
N LEU A 289 -40.95 47.52 58.34
CA LEU A 289 -40.01 48.02 57.35
C LEU A 289 -38.79 47.09 57.23
N GLN A 290 -38.27 46.57 58.35
CA GLN A 290 -37.20 45.57 58.35
C GLN A 290 -37.60 44.30 57.61
N GLY A 291 -38.81 43.76 57.87
CA GLY A 291 -39.33 42.59 57.16
C GLY A 291 -39.45 42.80 55.65
N ASP A 292 -39.81 44.00 55.20
CA ASP A 292 -39.88 44.35 53.78
C ASP A 292 -38.50 44.45 53.12
N TYR A 293 -37.48 44.94 53.83
CA TYR A 293 -36.10 44.96 53.34
C TYR A 293 -35.50 43.56 53.30
N ASP A 294 -35.69 42.75 54.34
CA ASP A 294 -35.23 41.36 54.38
C ASP A 294 -35.86 40.56 53.24
N LEU A 295 -37.15 40.77 52.95
CA LEU A 295 -37.83 40.16 51.81
C LEU A 295 -37.21 40.58 50.47
N LYS A 296 -36.82 41.86 50.31
CA LYS A 296 -36.15 42.35 49.10
C LYS A 296 -34.74 41.77 48.94
N VAL A 297 -33.98 41.65 50.03
CA VAL A 297 -32.65 41.03 50.03
C VAL A 297 -32.76 39.56 49.64
N MET A 298 -33.66 38.81 50.26
CA MET A 298 -33.90 37.40 49.93
C MET A 298 -34.31 37.19 48.46
N ARG A 299 -35.11 38.10 47.89
CA ARG A 299 -35.46 38.09 46.44
C ARG A 299 -34.21 38.21 45.57
N GLN A 300 -33.33 39.13 45.93
CA GLN A 300 -32.10 39.38 45.18
C GLN A 300 -31.12 38.21 45.33
N GLU A 301 -30.95 37.67 46.53
CA GLU A 301 -30.07 36.52 46.77
C GLU A 301 -30.51 35.26 46.02
N LEU A 302 -31.82 34.99 45.96
CA LEU A 302 -32.37 33.87 45.20
C LEU A 302 -32.19 34.07 43.69
N TYR A 303 -32.33 35.30 43.20
CA TYR A 303 -32.06 35.62 41.80
C TYR A 303 -30.55 35.47 41.45
N ILE A 304 -29.67 35.97 42.33
CA ILE A 304 -28.22 35.85 42.19
C ILE A 304 -27.78 34.38 42.24
N SER A 305 -28.36 33.56 43.12
CA SER A 305 -28.02 32.13 43.20
C SER A 305 -28.42 31.37 41.94
N ARG A 306 -29.59 31.67 41.35
CA ARG A 306 -30.02 31.13 40.04
C ARG A 306 -29.09 31.59 38.92
N GLN A 307 -28.68 32.86 38.90
CA GLN A 307 -27.69 33.35 37.93
C GLN A 307 -26.34 32.65 38.07
N LYS A 308 -25.84 32.46 39.30
CA LYS A 308 -24.59 31.71 39.56
C LYS A 308 -24.68 30.26 39.05
N ALA A 309 -25.81 29.58 39.28
CA ALA A 309 -26.03 28.24 38.75
C ALA A 309 -25.97 28.21 37.21
N PHE A 310 -26.63 29.15 36.55
CA PHE A 310 -26.59 29.30 35.09
C PHE A 310 -25.17 29.54 34.56
N ILE A 311 -24.45 30.47 35.18
CA ILE A 311 -23.05 30.78 34.83
C ILE A 311 -22.18 29.53 35.00
N ASN A 312 -22.36 28.76 36.08
CA ASN A 312 -21.62 27.51 36.27
C ASN A 312 -21.89 26.49 35.16
N HIS A 313 -23.14 26.36 34.69
CA HIS A 313 -23.44 25.49 33.55
C HIS A 313 -22.76 25.95 32.26
N LEU A 314 -22.73 27.26 31.99
CA LEU A 314 -22.01 27.84 30.84
C LEU A 314 -20.49 27.66 30.95
N ILE A 315 -19.91 27.89 32.13
CA ILE A 315 -18.48 27.66 32.38
C ILE A 315 -18.14 26.19 32.15
N ASN A 316 -18.97 25.27 32.61
CA ASN A 316 -18.77 23.83 32.39
C ASN A 316 -18.85 23.47 30.90
N GLN A 317 -19.78 24.05 30.15
CA GLN A 317 -19.88 23.85 28.69
C GLN A 317 -18.64 24.38 27.97
N LEU A 318 -18.20 25.59 28.32
CA LEU A 318 -16.97 26.18 27.78
C LEU A 318 -15.74 25.34 28.13
N ALA A 319 -15.63 24.86 29.38
CA ALA A 319 -14.52 24.04 29.83
C ALA A 319 -14.43 22.71 29.06
N ARG A 320 -15.57 22.05 28.78
CA ARG A 320 -15.63 20.83 27.94
C ARG A 320 -15.11 21.10 26.53
N HIS A 321 -15.55 22.21 25.91
CA HIS A 321 -15.10 22.58 24.57
C HIS A 321 -13.61 22.95 24.54
N GLN A 322 -13.13 23.71 25.53
CA GLN A 322 -11.72 24.07 25.66
C GLN A 322 -10.85 22.83 25.90
N PHE A 323 -11.30 21.90 26.72
CA PHE A 323 -10.62 20.63 26.97
C PHE A 323 -10.49 19.82 25.68
N LEU A 324 -11.59 19.65 24.93
CA LEU A 324 -11.56 18.96 23.65
C LEU A 324 -10.60 19.63 22.66
N ARG A 325 -10.66 20.96 22.56
CA ARG A 325 -9.75 21.75 21.71
C ARG A 325 -8.29 21.56 22.10
N LEU A 326 -7.99 21.55 23.40
CA LEU A 326 -6.63 21.33 23.90
C LEU A 326 -6.15 19.92 23.59
N ALA A 327 -7.02 18.91 23.76
CA ALA A 327 -6.72 17.52 23.46
C ALA A 327 -6.36 17.34 21.98
N CYS A 328 -7.17 17.87 21.05
CA CYS A 328 -6.87 17.84 19.62
C CYS A 328 -5.56 18.57 19.28
N HIS A 329 -5.26 19.67 19.98
CA HIS A 329 -4.01 20.41 19.75
C HIS A 329 -2.77 19.66 20.24
N LEU A 330 -2.85 19.01 21.41
CA LEU A 330 -1.79 18.17 21.95
C LEU A 330 -1.53 16.98 21.04
N GLU A 331 -2.59 16.33 20.57
CA GLU A 331 -2.50 15.23 19.62
C GLU A 331 -1.82 15.65 18.32
N LYS A 332 -2.23 16.78 17.73
CA LYS A 332 -1.58 17.34 16.54
C LYS A 332 -0.08 17.57 16.79
N ARG A 333 0.30 18.12 17.94
CA ARG A 333 1.71 18.36 18.28
C ARG A 333 2.48 17.03 18.38
N ASN A 334 1.89 16.02 18.99
CA ASN A 334 2.50 14.69 19.11
C ASN A 334 2.64 14.00 17.75
N MET A 335 1.63 14.07 16.90
CA MET A 335 1.70 13.55 15.52
C MET A 335 2.79 14.24 14.70
N LEU A 336 2.91 15.56 14.81
CA LEU A 336 3.99 16.32 14.14
C LEU A 336 5.38 15.94 14.68
N ALA A 337 5.51 15.72 15.99
CA ALA A 337 6.75 15.26 16.58
C ALA A 337 7.12 13.85 16.09
N ALA A 338 6.17 12.92 16.07
CA ALA A 338 6.37 11.57 15.52
C ALA A 338 6.77 11.62 14.03
N TYR A 339 6.09 12.44 13.23
CA TYR A 339 6.46 12.68 11.83
C TYR A 339 7.89 13.21 11.69
N SER A 340 8.32 14.16 12.53
CA SER A 340 9.69 14.68 12.49
C SER A 340 10.73 13.60 12.81
N LEU A 341 10.44 12.71 13.75
CA LEU A 341 11.32 11.58 14.09
C LEU A 341 11.37 10.55 12.95
N LEU A 342 10.24 10.22 12.34
CA LEU A 342 10.18 9.33 11.18
C LEU A 342 11.00 9.87 10.02
N LYS A 343 10.94 11.20 9.77
CA LYS A 343 11.74 11.85 8.73
C LYS A 343 13.25 11.80 9.02
N VAL A 344 13.64 11.89 10.29
CA VAL A 344 15.05 11.70 10.70
C VAL A 344 15.47 10.26 10.42
N ILE A 345 14.68 9.27 10.83
CA ILE A 345 14.96 7.84 10.58
C ILE A 345 15.06 7.57 9.08
N GLU A 346 14.14 8.10 8.28
CA GLU A 346 14.18 7.99 6.81
C GLU A 346 15.49 8.56 6.25
N SER A 347 15.91 9.74 6.70
CA SER A 347 17.15 10.37 6.24
C SER A 347 18.40 9.56 6.62
N GLU A 348 18.43 8.97 7.82
CA GLU A 348 19.51 8.11 8.27
C GLU A 348 19.55 6.80 7.45
N LEU A 349 18.41 6.14 7.26
CA LEU A 349 18.30 4.94 6.44
C LEU A 349 18.73 5.19 5.00
N GLN A 350 18.32 6.31 4.40
CA GLN A 350 18.78 6.71 3.07
C GLN A 350 20.29 6.97 3.03
N GLY A 351 20.84 7.57 4.10
CA GLY A 351 22.27 7.71 4.30
C GLY A 351 23.00 6.36 4.31
N TYR A 352 22.53 5.41 5.12
CA TYR A 352 23.08 4.04 5.16
C TYR A 352 22.99 3.33 3.82
N LEU A 353 21.85 3.47 3.12
CA LEU A 353 21.63 2.84 1.81
C LEU A 353 22.60 3.41 0.77
N SER A 354 22.78 4.74 0.73
CA SER A 354 23.74 5.39 -0.17
C SER A 354 25.20 5.01 0.14
N ALA A 355 25.58 4.94 1.41
CA ALA A 355 26.92 4.52 1.84
C ALA A 355 27.18 3.05 1.48
N THR A 356 26.18 2.18 1.66
CA THR A 356 26.25 0.77 1.29
C THR A 356 26.36 0.61 -0.23
N LYS A 357 25.54 1.33 -1.00
CA LYS A 357 25.62 1.34 -2.47
C LYS A 357 26.99 1.82 -2.97
N SER A 358 27.56 2.85 -2.34
CA SER A 358 28.92 3.32 -2.64
C SER A 358 29.98 2.26 -2.32
N ARG A 359 29.89 1.58 -1.17
CA ARG A 359 30.79 0.47 -0.81
C ARG A 359 30.68 -0.68 -1.79
N VAL A 360 29.47 -1.11 -2.14
CA VAL A 360 29.23 -2.17 -3.14
C VAL A 360 29.81 -1.76 -4.48
N GLY A 361 29.61 -0.52 -4.93
CA GLY A 361 30.22 0.00 -6.15
C GLY A 361 31.75 -0.07 -6.13
N ARG A 362 32.39 0.27 -5.00
CA ARG A 362 33.85 0.12 -4.84
C ARG A 362 34.29 -1.35 -4.86
N CYS A 363 33.54 -2.25 -4.23
CA CYS A 363 33.85 -3.69 -4.26
C CYS A 363 33.72 -4.26 -5.67
N LEU A 364 32.69 -3.86 -6.42
CA LEU A 364 32.53 -4.26 -7.82
C LEU A 364 33.66 -3.73 -8.70
N ALA A 365 34.04 -2.46 -8.53
CA ALA A 365 35.19 -1.89 -9.24
C ALA A 365 36.51 -2.59 -8.91
N LEU A 366 36.68 -3.06 -7.66
CA LEU A 366 37.84 -3.87 -7.26
C LEU A 366 37.80 -5.27 -7.88
N ILE A 367 36.61 -5.87 -8.02
CA ILE A 367 36.43 -7.16 -8.71
C ILE A 367 36.76 -7.00 -10.20
N GLU A 368 36.26 -5.95 -10.85
CA GLU A 368 36.59 -5.62 -12.25
C GLU A 368 38.09 -5.37 -12.44
N ALA A 369 38.71 -4.57 -11.57
CA ALA A 369 40.16 -4.35 -11.61
C ALA A 369 40.96 -5.63 -11.33
N ALA A 370 40.46 -6.53 -10.47
CA ALA A 370 41.09 -7.82 -10.22
C ALA A 370 40.94 -8.78 -11.40
N SER A 371 39.81 -8.77 -12.12
CA SER A 371 39.66 -9.52 -13.36
C SER A 371 40.61 -9.03 -14.46
N ASP A 372 40.81 -7.73 -14.58
CA ASP A 372 41.79 -7.15 -15.53
C ASP A 372 43.23 -7.56 -15.19
N VAL A 373 43.57 -7.67 -13.90
CA VAL A 373 44.89 -8.18 -13.46
C VAL A 373 45.01 -9.70 -13.69
N GLN A 374 43.90 -10.45 -13.64
CA GLN A 374 43.91 -11.89 -13.97
C GLN A 374 44.21 -12.14 -15.46
N GLU A 375 43.92 -11.18 -16.35
CA GLU A 375 44.33 -11.23 -17.77
C GLU A 375 45.86 -11.09 -17.96
N GLN A 376 46.60 -10.64 -16.94
CA GLN A 376 48.06 -10.49 -16.96
C GLN A 376 48.83 -11.79 -16.62
N GLY A 377 48.23 -12.95 -16.86
CA GLY A 377 48.92 -14.23 -16.89
C GLY A 377 49.63 -14.45 -18.23
N ALA A 378 50.70 -13.69 -18.49
CA ALA A 378 51.52 -13.85 -19.68
C ALA A 378 52.10 -15.28 -19.73
N VAL A 379 51.92 -15.97 -20.85
CA VAL A 379 52.59 -17.23 -21.14
C VAL A 379 54.08 -16.94 -21.27
N ASP A 380 54.92 -17.67 -20.52
CA ASP A 380 56.38 -17.53 -20.57
C ASP A 380 56.87 -17.73 -22.02
N ASP A 381 57.79 -16.88 -22.49
CA ASP A 381 58.38 -16.95 -23.83
C ASP A 381 59.08 -18.31 -24.10
N ARG A 382 59.41 -19.04 -23.03
CA ARG A 382 60.03 -20.38 -23.11
C ARG A 382 59.02 -21.51 -23.31
N ASP A 383 57.72 -21.28 -23.16
CA ASP A 383 56.70 -22.31 -23.29
C ASP A 383 56.29 -22.53 -24.75
N THR A 384 57.13 -23.26 -25.48
CA THR A 384 56.90 -23.64 -26.88
C THR A 384 55.56 -24.33 -27.12
N PHE A 385 54.99 -25.01 -26.11
CA PHE A 385 53.73 -25.73 -26.25
C PHE A 385 52.55 -24.77 -26.31
N LEU A 386 52.45 -23.83 -25.36
CA LEU A 386 51.37 -22.85 -25.33
C LEU A 386 51.44 -21.87 -26.52
N HIS A 387 52.64 -21.52 -26.97
CA HIS A 387 52.83 -20.76 -28.22
C HIS A 387 52.40 -21.57 -29.46
N GLY A 388 52.69 -22.86 -29.52
CA GLY A 388 52.21 -23.74 -30.60
C GLY A 388 50.69 -23.90 -30.64
N VAL A 389 50.03 -23.95 -29.47
CA VAL A 389 48.56 -23.97 -29.37
C VAL A 389 47.97 -22.66 -29.87
N ARG A 390 48.56 -21.50 -29.52
CA ARG A 390 48.16 -20.20 -30.07
C ARG A 390 48.24 -20.18 -31.60
N ASP A 391 49.35 -20.65 -32.16
CA ASP A 391 49.56 -20.63 -33.60
C ASP A 391 48.49 -21.45 -34.32
N LEU A 392 48.16 -22.62 -33.79
CA LEU A 392 47.05 -23.44 -34.31
C LEU A 392 45.70 -22.71 -34.22
N LEU A 393 45.38 -22.05 -33.10
CA LEU A 393 44.13 -21.30 -32.94
C LEU A 393 44.04 -20.08 -33.88
N SER A 394 45.18 -19.44 -34.15
CA SER A 394 45.28 -18.29 -35.07
C SER A 394 45.05 -18.66 -36.54
N ILE A 395 45.33 -19.91 -36.93
CA ILE A 395 45.10 -20.40 -38.30
C ILE A 395 43.60 -20.57 -38.58
N HIS A 396 42.80 -20.89 -37.57
CA HIS A 396 41.35 -21.14 -37.71
C HIS A 396 40.52 -19.85 -37.58
N SER A 397 41.03 -18.88 -36.83
CA SER A 397 40.45 -17.56 -36.72
C SER A 397 41.02 -16.73 -37.88
N ASN A 398 40.30 -16.52 -38.98
CA ASN A 398 40.76 -15.75 -40.17
C ASN A 398 41.12 -14.25 -39.90
N ALA A 399 41.54 -13.90 -38.69
CA ALA A 399 42.14 -12.63 -38.33
C ALA A 399 43.59 -12.56 -38.85
N GLN A 400 43.74 -12.25 -40.13
CA GLN A 400 44.95 -11.64 -40.65
C GLN A 400 45.10 -10.23 -40.03
N ALA A 401 45.60 -10.16 -38.79
CA ALA A 401 46.00 -8.90 -38.17
C ALA A 401 46.99 -9.17 -37.04
N GLY A 402 48.29 -9.16 -37.37
CA GLY A 402 49.40 -9.04 -36.44
C GLY A 402 49.55 -10.19 -35.43
N LEU A 403 50.65 -10.94 -35.52
CA LEU A 403 51.10 -11.80 -34.43
C LEU A 403 51.29 -10.93 -33.17
N SER A 404 50.28 -10.86 -32.30
CA SER A 404 50.43 -10.27 -30.98
C SER A 404 51.50 -11.06 -30.25
N THR A 405 52.63 -10.41 -29.98
CA THR A 405 53.75 -10.98 -29.21
C THR A 405 53.32 -11.32 -27.78
N TYR A 406 52.22 -10.74 -27.31
CA TYR A 406 51.66 -11.01 -25.99
C TYR A 406 50.55 -12.08 -26.05
N VAL A 407 50.71 -13.13 -25.25
CA VAL A 407 49.79 -14.28 -25.15
C VAL A 407 49.42 -14.46 -23.69
N SER A 408 48.14 -14.37 -23.35
CA SER A 408 47.64 -14.66 -22.01
C SER A 408 47.07 -16.07 -21.95
N ALA A 409 47.39 -16.83 -20.90
CA ALA A 409 46.85 -18.19 -20.70
C ALA A 409 45.30 -18.21 -20.66
N PRO A 410 44.59 -17.23 -20.06
CA PRO A 410 43.14 -17.14 -20.13
C PRO A 410 42.61 -16.90 -21.55
N GLY A 411 43.32 -16.11 -22.36
CA GLY A 411 42.95 -15.82 -23.75
C GLY A 411 42.98 -17.07 -24.64
N ILE A 412 43.97 -17.94 -24.46
CA ILE A 412 44.03 -19.24 -25.15
C ILE A 412 42.81 -20.10 -24.78
N VAL A 413 42.47 -20.18 -23.49
CA VAL A 413 41.33 -20.97 -23.00
C VAL A 413 40.01 -20.44 -23.56
N GLN A 414 39.85 -19.12 -23.63
CA GLN A 414 38.66 -18.50 -24.20
C GLN A 414 38.52 -18.81 -25.70
N GLN A 415 39.61 -18.73 -26.49
CA GLN A 415 39.60 -19.08 -27.90
C GLN A 415 39.27 -20.56 -28.15
N ILE A 416 39.81 -21.47 -27.33
CA ILE A 416 39.46 -22.90 -27.38
C ILE A 416 37.98 -23.12 -27.05
N SER A 417 37.46 -22.40 -26.05
CA SER A 417 36.04 -22.50 -25.67
C SER A 417 35.10 -21.97 -26.76
N GLY A 418 35.51 -20.91 -27.47
CA GLY A 418 34.80 -20.38 -28.64
C GLY A 418 34.72 -21.39 -29.78
N LEU A 419 35.86 -21.96 -30.18
CA LEU A 419 35.89 -23.01 -31.21
C LEU A 419 35.06 -24.24 -30.84
N ARG A 420 35.04 -24.61 -29.56
CA ARG A 420 34.19 -25.70 -29.07
C ARG A 420 32.71 -25.35 -29.23
N ALA A 421 32.32 -24.13 -28.90
CA ALA A 421 30.95 -23.66 -29.10
C ALA A 421 30.56 -23.68 -30.59
N ASP A 422 31.45 -23.21 -31.47
CA ASP A 422 31.23 -23.21 -32.92
C ASP A 422 31.09 -24.64 -33.47
N LEU A 423 31.95 -25.57 -33.04
CA LEU A 423 31.84 -26.98 -33.42
C LEU A 423 30.52 -27.60 -32.96
N THR A 424 30.06 -27.29 -31.74
CA THR A 424 28.77 -27.79 -31.27
C THR A 424 27.59 -27.18 -32.04
N ALA A 425 27.69 -25.90 -32.45
CA ALA A 425 26.69 -25.26 -33.29
C ALA A 425 26.61 -25.92 -34.67
N LEU A 426 27.75 -26.10 -35.34
CA LEU A 426 27.85 -26.80 -36.63
C LEU A 426 27.37 -28.26 -36.57
N GLN A 427 27.68 -28.98 -35.48
CA GLN A 427 27.14 -30.32 -35.25
C GLN A 427 25.62 -30.29 -35.09
N SER A 428 25.10 -29.33 -34.32
CA SER A 428 23.66 -29.19 -34.13
C SER A 428 22.92 -28.81 -35.42
N ASP A 429 23.53 -28.00 -36.29
CA ASP A 429 23.00 -27.66 -37.61
C ASP A 429 23.00 -28.90 -38.52
N LEU A 430 24.09 -29.67 -38.53
CA LEU A 430 24.19 -30.88 -39.34
C LEU A 430 23.17 -31.96 -38.89
N GLU A 431 22.95 -32.11 -37.59
CA GLU A 431 22.03 -33.10 -37.03
C GLU A 431 20.57 -32.70 -37.10
N ASN A 432 20.25 -31.40 -36.94
CA ASN A 432 18.86 -30.96 -36.78
C ASN A 432 18.32 -30.10 -37.94
N SER A 433 19.08 -29.13 -38.44
CA SER A 433 18.56 -28.20 -39.46
C SER A 433 18.57 -28.84 -40.86
N LEU A 434 19.66 -29.52 -41.22
CA LEU A 434 19.81 -30.15 -42.54
C LEU A 434 18.78 -31.26 -42.83
N PRO A 435 18.48 -32.18 -41.89
CA PRO A 435 17.43 -33.18 -42.09
C PRO A 435 16.03 -32.54 -42.11
N GLY A 436 15.81 -31.50 -41.31
CA GLY A 436 14.58 -30.72 -41.30
C GLY A 436 14.29 -30.06 -42.64
N ASP A 437 15.30 -29.41 -43.23
CA ASP A 437 15.19 -28.73 -44.53
C ASP A 437 15.04 -29.74 -45.68
N ARG A 438 15.77 -30.87 -45.63
CA ARG A 438 15.58 -31.97 -46.60
C ARG A 438 14.17 -32.52 -46.54
N ASN A 439 13.64 -32.79 -45.34
CA ASN A 439 12.27 -33.26 -45.17
C ASN A 439 11.24 -32.23 -45.65
N ARG A 440 11.50 -30.93 -45.43
CA ARG A 440 10.65 -29.84 -45.94
C ARG A 440 10.63 -29.83 -47.46
N CYS A 441 11.79 -29.84 -48.13
CA CYS A 441 11.86 -29.90 -49.60
C CYS A 441 11.19 -31.16 -50.17
N ILE A 442 11.37 -32.32 -49.53
CA ILE A 442 10.71 -33.57 -49.94
C ILE A 442 9.19 -33.43 -49.82
N ASN A 443 8.69 -32.87 -48.72
CA ASN A 443 7.26 -32.64 -48.53
C ASN A 443 6.70 -31.65 -49.55
N GLU A 444 7.41 -30.54 -49.82
CA GLU A 444 7.03 -29.59 -50.87
C GLU A 444 6.94 -30.26 -52.24
N LEU A 445 7.93 -31.07 -52.62
CA LEU A 445 7.89 -31.87 -53.84
C LEU A 445 6.72 -32.85 -53.87
N CYS A 446 6.45 -33.55 -52.77
CA CYS A 446 5.30 -34.44 -52.67
C CYS A 446 3.96 -33.69 -52.83
N THR A 447 3.82 -32.50 -52.24
CA THR A 447 2.61 -31.67 -52.39
C THR A 447 2.45 -31.14 -53.82
N LEU A 448 3.54 -30.74 -54.47
CA LEU A 448 3.55 -30.34 -55.88
C LEU A 448 3.11 -31.49 -56.78
N ILE A 449 3.66 -32.69 -56.56
CA ILE A 449 3.27 -33.90 -57.31
C ILE A 449 1.79 -34.22 -57.08
N GLN A 450 1.28 -34.13 -55.84
CA GLN A 450 -0.14 -34.34 -55.55
C GLN A 450 -1.01 -33.29 -56.24
N SER A 451 -0.61 -32.01 -56.26
CA SER A 451 -1.33 -30.96 -56.97
C SER A 451 -1.35 -31.19 -58.49
N LEU A 452 -0.23 -31.62 -59.07
CA LEU A 452 -0.12 -32.02 -60.46
C LEU A 452 -1.00 -33.22 -60.77
N GLN A 453 -1.02 -34.23 -59.89
CA GLN A 453 -1.93 -35.37 -60.02
C GLN A 453 -3.40 -34.95 -59.99
N GLN A 454 -3.80 -34.05 -59.09
CA GLN A 454 -5.17 -33.52 -59.04
C GLN A 454 -5.55 -32.70 -60.29
N LEU A 455 -4.59 -31.98 -60.87
CA LEU A 455 -4.80 -31.21 -62.09
C LEU A 455 -4.93 -32.10 -63.34
N LEU A 456 -4.05 -33.10 -63.47
CA LEU A 456 -3.99 -33.99 -64.63
C LEU A 456 -5.05 -35.09 -64.59
N PHE A 457 -5.40 -35.56 -63.40
CA PHE A 457 -6.34 -36.65 -63.17
C PHE A 457 -7.42 -36.18 -62.19
N ALA A 458 -8.63 -35.97 -62.69
CA ALA A 458 -9.76 -35.44 -61.92
C ALA A 458 -10.33 -36.47 -60.91
N SER A 459 -9.53 -36.87 -59.92
CA SER A 459 -9.87 -37.77 -58.78
C SER A 459 -9.91 -39.28 -59.06
N SER A 460 -9.40 -39.76 -60.20
CA SER A 460 -9.19 -41.19 -60.46
C SER A 460 -7.91 -41.42 -61.27
N THR A 461 -7.02 -42.26 -60.75
CA THR A 461 -5.74 -42.68 -61.38
C THR A 461 -5.93 -43.57 -62.62
N THR A 462 -7.18 -43.90 -63.00
CA THR A 462 -7.48 -44.74 -64.16
C THR A 462 -8.16 -43.99 -65.33
N ALA A 463 -8.35 -42.68 -65.23
CA ALA A 463 -8.86 -41.85 -66.33
C ALA A 463 -7.71 -41.30 -67.21
N GLN A 464 -7.96 -41.17 -68.51
CA GLN A 464 -6.99 -40.56 -69.45
C GLN A 464 -6.59 -39.15 -68.99
N PRO A 465 -5.32 -38.74 -69.15
CA PRO A 465 -4.85 -37.44 -68.68
C PRO A 465 -5.58 -36.31 -69.40
N ILE A 466 -6.14 -35.38 -68.63
CA ILE A 466 -6.81 -34.19 -69.18
C ILE A 466 -5.72 -33.19 -69.56
N LEU A 467 -5.32 -33.19 -70.83
CA LEU A 467 -4.26 -32.32 -71.38
C LEU A 467 -4.73 -30.88 -71.66
N THR A 468 -6.03 -30.61 -71.52
CA THR A 468 -6.62 -29.30 -71.81
C THR A 468 -7.06 -28.61 -70.51
N PRO A 469 -6.59 -27.39 -70.21
CA PRO A 469 -7.00 -26.66 -69.02
C PRO A 469 -8.52 -26.50 -68.95
N ARG A 470 -9.13 -26.78 -67.79
CA ARG A 470 -10.60 -26.74 -67.60
C ARG A 470 -11.30 -25.43 -68.04
N PRO A 471 -10.73 -24.23 -67.86
CA PRO A 471 -11.33 -23.00 -68.39
C PRO A 471 -11.42 -23.03 -69.91
N LEU A 472 -10.36 -23.48 -70.57
CA LEU A 472 -10.28 -23.60 -72.02
C LEU A 472 -11.25 -24.65 -72.56
N MET A 473 -11.49 -25.74 -71.82
CA MET A 473 -12.49 -26.73 -72.19
C MET A 473 -13.92 -26.16 -72.13
N LYS A 474 -14.24 -25.32 -71.14
CA LYS A 474 -15.52 -24.60 -71.09
C LYS A 474 -15.67 -23.60 -72.24
N GLU A 475 -14.63 -22.83 -72.52
CA GLU A 475 -14.63 -21.88 -73.65
C GLU A 475 -14.75 -22.62 -75.00
N LEU A 476 -14.13 -23.79 -75.15
CA LEU A 476 -14.27 -24.65 -76.33
C LEU A 476 -15.70 -25.19 -76.47
N ASP A 477 -16.33 -25.65 -75.39
CA ASP A 477 -17.73 -26.10 -75.41
C ASP A 477 -18.69 -24.95 -75.76
N GLU A 478 -18.44 -23.74 -75.25
CA GLU A 478 -19.21 -22.55 -75.60
C GLU A 478 -18.98 -22.13 -77.06
N MET A 479 -17.73 -22.18 -77.53
CA MET A 479 -17.39 -21.96 -78.93
C MET A 479 -18.06 -22.98 -79.85
N GLU A 480 -18.12 -24.26 -79.46
CA GLU A 480 -18.80 -25.30 -80.25
C GLU A 480 -20.31 -25.04 -80.34
N LYS A 481 -20.94 -24.58 -79.24
CA LYS A 481 -22.35 -24.13 -79.27
C LYS A 481 -22.56 -22.91 -80.18
N ILE A 482 -21.63 -21.95 -80.17
CA ILE A 482 -21.69 -20.79 -81.08
C ILE A 482 -21.48 -21.24 -82.53
N ASN A 483 -20.55 -22.17 -82.77
CA ASN A 483 -20.24 -22.67 -84.10
C ASN A 483 -21.43 -23.46 -84.67
N ALA A 484 -22.13 -24.24 -83.86
CA ALA A 484 -23.37 -24.90 -84.25
C ALA A 484 -24.46 -23.89 -84.66
N LYS A 485 -24.64 -22.80 -83.89
CA LYS A 485 -25.56 -21.71 -84.26
C LYS A 485 -25.16 -21.00 -85.55
N LEU A 486 -23.87 -20.75 -85.73
CA LEU A 486 -23.34 -20.14 -86.95
C LEU A 486 -23.58 -21.05 -88.16
N SER A 487 -23.37 -22.35 -88.02
CA SER A 487 -23.59 -23.33 -89.08
C SER A 487 -25.05 -23.31 -89.56
N VAL A 488 -26.02 -23.24 -88.64
CA VAL A 488 -27.45 -23.10 -88.97
C VAL A 488 -27.72 -21.79 -89.72
N ALA A 489 -27.16 -20.66 -89.27
CA ALA A 489 -27.33 -19.37 -89.94
C ALA A 489 -26.72 -19.35 -91.36
N VAL A 490 -25.56 -20.00 -91.54
CA VAL A 490 -24.92 -20.15 -92.85
C VAL A 490 -25.78 -21.01 -93.79
N GLU A 491 -26.37 -22.10 -93.29
CA GLU A 491 -27.30 -22.91 -94.07
C GLU A 491 -28.52 -22.09 -94.54
N GLU A 492 -29.11 -21.25 -93.67
CA GLU A 492 -30.20 -20.35 -94.07
C GLU A 492 -29.77 -19.34 -95.16
N VAL A 493 -28.59 -18.72 -95.02
CA VAL A 493 -28.08 -17.76 -96.01
C VAL A 493 -27.77 -18.44 -97.35
N THR A 494 -27.18 -19.64 -97.33
CA THR A 494 -26.90 -20.39 -98.56
C THR A 494 -28.17 -20.83 -99.27
N LEU A 495 -29.21 -21.22 -98.53
CA LEU A 495 -30.53 -21.53 -99.08
C LEU A 495 -31.12 -20.32 -99.82
N GLU A 496 -31.07 -19.14 -99.19
CA GLU A 496 -31.54 -17.89 -99.80
C GLU A 496 -30.69 -17.47 -101.02
N HIS A 497 -29.38 -17.70 -100.97
CA HIS A 497 -28.48 -17.45 -102.10
C HIS A 497 -28.81 -18.37 -103.29
N CYS A 498 -29.01 -19.68 -103.05
CA CYS A 498 -29.41 -20.64 -104.08
C CYS A 498 -30.72 -20.24 -104.76
N LYS A 499 -31.74 -19.83 -103.98
CA LYS A 499 -33.01 -19.32 -104.54
C LYS A 499 -32.78 -18.13 -105.47
N LYS A 500 -31.95 -17.16 -105.07
CA LYS A 500 -31.64 -15.99 -105.91
C LYS A 500 -30.82 -16.35 -107.15
N ASN A 501 -29.89 -17.29 -107.05
CA ASN A 501 -29.06 -17.70 -108.17
C ASN A 501 -29.89 -18.39 -109.28
N GLU A 502 -30.89 -19.20 -108.90
CA GLU A 502 -31.81 -19.79 -109.87
C GLU A 502 -32.60 -18.70 -110.62
N ILE A 503 -33.03 -17.63 -109.94
CA ILE A 503 -33.68 -16.47 -110.57
C ILE A 503 -32.75 -15.80 -111.61
N ILE A 504 -31.46 -15.62 -111.28
CA ILE A 504 -30.48 -14.99 -112.19
C ILE A 504 -30.19 -15.85 -113.42
N LYS A 505 -30.09 -17.18 -113.26
CA LYS A 505 -29.85 -18.09 -114.40
C LYS A 505 -30.97 -18.01 -115.42
N HIS A 506 -32.23 -18.01 -114.98
CA HIS A 506 -33.39 -17.85 -115.86
C HIS A 506 -33.35 -16.52 -116.61
N HIS A 507 -32.92 -15.43 -115.96
CA HIS A 507 -32.83 -14.11 -116.59
C HIS A 507 -31.85 -14.06 -117.78
N SER A 508 -30.71 -14.74 -117.69
CA SER A 508 -29.72 -14.74 -118.78
C SER A 508 -30.22 -15.44 -120.06
N GLN A 509 -31.02 -16.50 -119.90
CA GLN A 509 -31.56 -17.26 -121.03
C GLN A 509 -32.65 -16.47 -121.76
N GLU A 510 -33.48 -15.73 -121.01
CA GLU A 510 -34.49 -14.82 -121.57
C GLU A 510 -33.85 -13.69 -122.40
N VAL A 511 -32.79 -13.07 -121.89
CA VAL A 511 -32.06 -12.00 -122.62
C VAL A 511 -31.41 -12.54 -123.89
N GLY A 512 -30.86 -13.76 -123.87
CA GLY A 512 -30.28 -14.42 -125.05
C GLY A 512 -31.32 -14.80 -126.11
N LEU A 513 -32.53 -15.17 -125.69
CA LEU A 513 -33.67 -15.38 -126.58
C LEU A 513 -34.12 -14.07 -127.22
N GLN A 514 -34.26 -13.01 -126.44
CA GLN A 514 -34.62 -11.67 -126.95
C GLN A 514 -33.62 -11.17 -128.00
N ARG A 515 -32.31 -11.31 -127.75
CA ARG A 515 -31.27 -10.90 -128.71
C ARG A 515 -31.28 -11.73 -130.00
N ARG A 516 -31.49 -13.05 -129.92
CA ARG A 516 -31.59 -13.89 -131.11
C ARG A 516 -32.82 -13.58 -131.96
N VAL A 517 -33.97 -13.41 -131.31
CA VAL A 517 -35.21 -12.99 -131.99
C VAL A 517 -35.00 -11.65 -132.71
N PHE A 518 -34.28 -10.71 -132.07
CA PHE A 518 -33.95 -9.44 -132.69
C PHE A 518 -33.03 -9.59 -133.93
N VAL A 519 -31.96 -10.37 -133.83
CA VAL A 519 -31.02 -10.57 -134.96
C VAL A 519 -31.69 -11.34 -136.11
N ASP A 520 -32.39 -12.44 -135.83
CA ASP A 520 -33.03 -13.26 -136.86
C ASP A 520 -34.15 -12.47 -137.59
N PHE A 521 -34.78 -11.49 -136.94
CA PHE A 521 -35.76 -10.61 -137.58
C PHE A 521 -35.15 -9.74 -138.69
N PHE A 522 -33.96 -9.17 -138.48
CA PHE A 522 -33.34 -8.26 -139.45
C PHE A 522 -32.47 -8.96 -140.49
N CYS A 523 -31.75 -10.02 -140.10
CA CYS A 523 -30.73 -10.61 -140.96
C CYS A 523 -31.18 -11.87 -141.72
N ASN A 524 -32.18 -12.61 -141.22
CA ASN A 524 -32.66 -13.86 -141.86
C ASN A 524 -34.12 -14.17 -141.48
N PRO A 525 -35.11 -13.43 -142.02
CA PRO A 525 -36.51 -13.51 -141.59
C PRO A 525 -37.15 -14.90 -141.80
N GLU A 526 -36.68 -15.70 -142.76
CA GLU A 526 -37.18 -17.06 -142.95
C GLU A 526 -36.76 -18.03 -141.84
N ARG A 527 -35.61 -17.80 -141.18
CA ARG A 527 -35.18 -18.58 -140.01
C ARG A 527 -36.01 -18.25 -138.77
N LEU A 528 -36.44 -17.00 -138.63
CA LEU A 528 -37.35 -16.60 -137.55
C LEU A 528 -38.74 -17.22 -137.75
N ARG A 529 -39.27 -17.26 -138.97
CA ARG A 529 -40.57 -17.90 -139.28
C ARG A 529 -40.60 -19.38 -138.92
N SER A 530 -39.51 -20.12 -139.15
CA SER A 530 -39.44 -21.53 -138.76
C SER A 530 -39.36 -21.70 -137.24
N GLN A 531 -38.54 -20.90 -136.55
CA GLN A 531 -38.46 -20.91 -135.08
C GLN A 531 -39.80 -20.56 -134.42
N VAL A 532 -40.53 -19.57 -134.93
CA VAL A 532 -41.86 -19.20 -134.39
C VAL A 532 -42.87 -20.34 -134.61
N ARG A 533 -42.84 -21.03 -135.77
CA ARG A 533 -43.70 -22.21 -135.98
C ARG A 533 -43.37 -23.34 -135.00
N GLU A 534 -42.09 -23.61 -134.75
CA GLU A 534 -41.66 -24.64 -133.78
C GLU A 534 -42.05 -24.27 -132.33
N LEU A 535 -41.86 -22.99 -131.94
CA LEU A 535 -42.26 -22.51 -130.61
C LEU A 535 -43.77 -22.60 -130.42
N THR A 536 -44.55 -22.25 -131.44
CA THR A 536 -46.01 -22.36 -131.42
C THR A 536 -46.46 -23.81 -131.29
N ALA A 537 -45.71 -24.77 -131.87
CA ALA A 537 -45.98 -26.19 -131.69
C ALA A 537 -45.65 -26.68 -130.27
N ARG A 538 -44.53 -26.24 -129.67
CA ARG A 538 -44.16 -26.57 -128.28
C ARG A 538 -45.15 -26.03 -127.26
N VAL A 539 -45.60 -24.79 -127.43
CA VAL A 539 -46.61 -24.21 -126.53
C VAL A 539 -47.93 -24.97 -126.65
N ARG A 540 -48.34 -25.40 -127.85
CA ARG A 540 -49.52 -26.27 -128.00
C ARG A 540 -49.33 -27.65 -127.37
N ALA A 541 -48.12 -28.20 -127.30
CA ALA A 541 -47.84 -29.44 -126.59
C ALA A 541 -47.89 -29.29 -125.06
N LEU A 542 -47.41 -28.15 -124.54
CA LEU A 542 -47.40 -27.85 -123.10
C LEU A 542 -48.75 -27.39 -122.55
N GLN A 543 -49.67 -26.88 -123.37
CA GLN A 543 -51.03 -26.54 -122.94
C GLN A 543 -51.99 -27.75 -122.88
N VAL A 544 -51.54 -28.93 -123.33
CA VAL A 544 -52.29 -30.20 -123.23
C VAL A 544 -51.82 -31.04 -122.03
N SER A 545 -50.76 -30.61 -121.33
CA SER A 545 -50.32 -31.11 -120.02
C SER A 545 -50.65 -30.09 -118.94
#